data_AF-A0A059WTA2-F1
#
_entry.id   AF-A0A059WTA2-F1
#
_cell.length_a   1.000
_cell.length_b   1.000
_cell.length_c   1.000
_cell.angle_alpha   90.00
_cell.angle_beta   90.00
_cell.angle_gamma   90.00
#
_symmetry.space_group_name_H-M   'P 1'
#
loop_
_entity.id
_entity.type
_entity.pdbx_description
1 polymer ?
#
loop_
_entity_poly.entity_id
_entity_poly.type
_entity_poly.pdbx_seq_one_letter_code
_entity_poly.pdbx_strand_id
1 'polypeptide(L)'
;GCLAQKDRDTIVKKAPWVDVVFGTHNIGKLPVLLERARVQEEAQVEIAESLEAFPSTLPTRRESAYAAWVSISVGCNNTCTFCIVPALRGKEKDRRTGDILAEIEALVGEGVSEITLLGQNVNAYGSDIGDREAFSKLLRACGAIEGLERVRFTSPHPRDFTDDVIAAMAETP
;
A
#
# COMPACT_ATOMS: atom_id res chain seq x y z
N GLY A 1 6.08 -6.73 8.92
CA GLY A 1 4.83 -5.99 9.29
C GLY A 1 5.10 -4.84 10.26
N CYS A 2 4.12 -3.99 10.55
CA CYS A 2 4.30 -2.80 11.42
C CYS A 2 4.78 -3.15 12.84
N LEU A 3 4.20 -4.18 13.46
CA LEU A 3 4.61 -4.62 14.80
C LEU A 3 6.07 -5.09 14.80
N ALA A 4 6.46 -5.87 13.79
CA ALA A 4 7.85 -6.31 13.62
C ALA A 4 8.82 -5.15 13.39
N GLN A 5 8.42 -4.11 12.64
CA GLN A 5 9.22 -2.89 12.47
C GLN A 5 9.51 -2.18 13.81
N LYS A 6 8.51 -2.19 14.72
CA LYS A 6 8.58 -1.56 16.03
C LYS A 6 9.34 -2.40 17.07
N ASP A 7 8.89 -3.65 17.26
CA ASP A 7 9.27 -4.48 18.41
C ASP A 7 10.48 -5.37 18.13
N ARG A 8 10.79 -5.65 16.85
CA ARG A 8 12.04 -6.29 16.38
C ARG A 8 12.38 -7.55 17.18
N ASP A 9 13.57 -7.61 17.79
CA ASP A 9 14.08 -8.73 18.61
C ASP A 9 13.20 -9.05 19.81
N THR A 10 12.40 -8.09 20.28
CA THR A 10 11.46 -8.32 21.40
C THR A 10 10.45 -9.41 21.06
N ILE A 11 10.09 -9.56 19.78
CA ILE A 11 9.19 -10.62 19.32
C ILE A 11 9.84 -11.98 19.55
N VAL A 12 11.07 -12.19 19.10
CA VAL A 12 11.79 -13.46 19.28
C VAL A 12 12.02 -13.74 20.77
N LYS A 13 12.34 -12.72 21.57
CA LYS A 13 12.49 -12.86 23.04
C LYS A 13 11.22 -13.33 23.73
N LYS A 14 10.03 -12.90 23.27
CA LYS A 14 8.73 -13.25 23.86
C LYS A 14 8.09 -14.49 23.25
N ALA A 15 8.39 -14.79 22.00
CA ALA A 15 7.91 -15.93 21.26
C ALA A 15 9.10 -16.63 20.57
N PRO A 16 9.86 -17.47 21.30
CA PRO A 16 11.08 -18.10 20.77
C PRO A 16 10.85 -19.09 19.62
N TRP A 17 9.60 -19.48 19.37
CA TRP A 17 9.20 -20.33 18.25
C TRP A 17 8.97 -19.54 16.94
N VAL A 18 9.30 -18.24 16.90
CA VAL A 18 9.20 -17.42 15.69
C VAL A 18 10.52 -17.49 14.92
N ASP A 19 10.49 -18.04 13.71
CA ASP A 19 11.69 -18.21 12.88
C ASP A 19 12.11 -16.92 12.15
N VAL A 20 11.18 -16.02 11.83
CA VAL A 20 11.46 -14.83 11.03
C VAL A 20 10.66 -13.62 11.50
N VAL A 21 11.36 -12.50 11.70
CA VAL A 21 10.78 -11.18 11.98
C VAL A 21 11.28 -10.19 10.93
N PHE A 22 10.36 -9.66 10.12
CA PHE A 22 10.69 -8.69 9.08
C PHE A 22 9.75 -7.47 9.07
N GLY A 23 10.28 -6.35 8.57
CA GLY A 23 9.67 -5.03 8.57
C GLY A 23 8.51 -4.84 7.58
N THR A 24 8.06 -3.60 7.39
CA THR A 24 7.06 -3.23 6.36
C THR A 24 7.66 -3.10 4.96
N HIS A 25 8.98 -3.00 4.86
CA HIS A 25 9.67 -2.62 3.62
C HIS A 25 10.37 -3.77 2.89
N ASN A 26 10.51 -4.95 3.51
CA ASN A 26 11.32 -6.05 2.99
C ASN A 26 10.54 -7.37 2.89
N ILE A 27 9.23 -7.32 2.61
CA ILE A 27 8.40 -8.53 2.42
C ILE A 27 8.96 -9.48 1.35
N GLY A 28 9.56 -8.95 0.28
CA GLY A 28 10.21 -9.75 -0.76
C GLY A 28 11.39 -10.60 -0.28
N LYS A 29 11.96 -10.31 0.91
CA LYS A 29 13.05 -11.10 1.49
C LYS A 29 12.58 -12.31 2.30
N LEU A 30 11.27 -12.46 2.53
CA LEU A 30 10.73 -13.55 3.34
C LEU A 30 11.23 -14.95 2.91
N PRO A 31 11.26 -15.33 1.61
CA PRO A 31 11.78 -16.64 1.21
C PRO A 31 13.23 -16.87 1.62
N VAL A 32 14.08 -15.86 1.47
CA VAL A 32 15.51 -15.92 1.84
C VAL A 32 15.69 -15.98 3.36
N LEU A 33 14.88 -15.24 4.11
CA LEU A 33 14.94 -15.25 5.58
C LEU A 33 14.50 -16.60 6.15
N LEU A 34 13.46 -17.22 5.57
CA LEU A 34 13.02 -18.56 5.97
C LEU A 34 14.09 -19.62 5.70
N GLU A 35 14.73 -19.58 4.53
CA GLU A 35 15.78 -20.53 4.21
C GLU A 35 17.01 -20.34 5.11
N ARG A 36 17.38 -19.09 5.41
CA ARG A 36 18.47 -18.80 6.35
C ARG A 36 18.15 -19.29 7.76
N ALA A 37 16.93 -19.07 8.25
CA ALA A 37 16.50 -19.57 9.56
C ALA A 37 16.60 -21.10 9.64
N ARG A 38 16.18 -21.79 8.57
CA ARG A 38 16.25 -23.25 8.46
C ARG A 38 17.68 -23.78 8.48
N VAL A 39 18.61 -23.12 7.79
CA VAL A 39 20.02 -23.55 7.69
C VAL A 39 20.82 -23.23 8.95
N GLN A 40 20.56 -22.08 9.57
CA GLN A 40 21.29 -21.62 10.75
C GLN A 40 20.70 -22.13 12.07
N GLU A 41 19.49 -22.69 12.02
CA GLU A 41 18.72 -23.09 13.22
C GLU A 41 18.55 -21.93 14.21
N GLU A 42 18.43 -20.71 13.67
CA GLU A 42 18.32 -19.47 14.44
C GLU A 42 17.30 -18.51 13.81
N ALA A 43 16.53 -17.83 14.65
CA ALA A 43 15.55 -16.85 14.21
C ALA A 43 16.20 -15.66 13.50
N GLN A 44 15.61 -15.25 12.37
CA GLN A 44 16.13 -14.16 11.53
C GLN A 44 15.33 -12.88 11.75
N VAL A 45 15.97 -11.86 12.30
CA VAL A 45 15.38 -10.53 12.47
C VAL A 45 16.02 -9.58 11.47
N GLU A 46 15.25 -9.13 10.47
CA GLU A 46 15.73 -8.18 9.47
C GLU A 46 14.73 -7.05 9.23
N ILE A 47 15.12 -5.83 9.57
CA ILE A 47 14.28 -4.64 9.49
C ILE A 47 14.90 -3.64 8.51
N ALA A 48 14.30 -3.52 7.32
CA ALA A 48 14.70 -2.49 6.37
C ALA A 48 14.18 -1.11 6.80
N GLU A 49 15.05 -0.10 6.73
CA GLU A 49 14.75 1.27 7.15
C GLU A 49 13.90 2.03 6.12
N SER A 50 14.03 1.68 4.83
CA SER A 50 13.33 2.32 3.74
C SER A 50 12.77 1.32 2.74
N LEU A 51 11.76 1.76 1.99
CA LEU A 51 11.15 0.99 0.91
C LEU A 51 12.07 1.00 -0.32
N GLU A 52 12.57 -0.16 -0.73
CA GLU A 52 13.39 -0.31 -1.95
C GLU A 52 12.53 -0.49 -3.21
N ALA A 53 11.41 -1.21 -3.09
CA ALA A 53 10.47 -1.48 -4.17
C ALA A 53 9.02 -1.50 -3.66
N PHE A 54 8.09 -1.03 -4.49
CA PHE A 54 6.67 -1.11 -4.15
C PHE A 54 6.22 -2.59 -4.12
N PRO A 55 5.47 -3.03 -3.09
CA PRO A 55 5.09 -4.43 -2.93
C PRO A 55 4.12 -4.98 -3.98
N SER A 56 3.62 -4.15 -4.90
CA SER A 56 2.60 -4.50 -5.90
C SER A 56 3.08 -5.50 -6.96
N THR A 57 4.38 -5.82 -7.00
CA THR A 57 4.95 -6.81 -7.92
C THR A 57 4.86 -8.25 -7.43
N LEU A 58 4.39 -8.48 -6.20
CA LEU A 58 4.27 -9.83 -5.65
C LEU A 58 2.99 -10.53 -6.14
N PRO A 59 3.05 -11.85 -6.41
CA PRO A 59 1.87 -12.61 -6.78
C PRO A 59 0.80 -12.50 -5.69
N THR A 60 -0.41 -12.09 -6.08
CA THR A 60 -1.53 -11.90 -5.16
C THR A 60 -2.62 -12.93 -5.46
N ARG A 61 -3.06 -13.66 -4.43
CA ARG A 61 -4.23 -14.54 -4.52
C ARG A 61 -5.45 -13.78 -4.04
N ARG A 62 -6.45 -13.61 -4.91
CA ARG A 62 -7.69 -12.87 -4.59
C ARG A 62 -8.75 -13.82 -4.05
N GLU A 63 -9.51 -13.35 -3.07
CA GLU A 63 -10.67 -14.09 -2.55
C GLU A 63 -11.92 -13.85 -3.41
N SER A 64 -12.06 -12.65 -3.98
CA SER A 64 -13.12 -12.29 -4.91
C SER A 64 -12.59 -12.25 -6.34
N ALA A 65 -13.34 -12.82 -7.28
CA ALA A 65 -13.03 -12.74 -8.70
C ALA A 65 -13.35 -11.36 -9.31
N TYR A 66 -14.31 -10.63 -8.73
CA TYR A 66 -14.80 -9.36 -9.28
C TYR A 66 -14.21 -8.12 -8.60
N ALA A 67 -13.48 -8.26 -7.49
CA ALA A 67 -12.96 -7.15 -6.71
C ALA A 67 -11.44 -7.27 -6.46
N ALA A 68 -10.71 -6.17 -6.61
CA ALA A 68 -9.28 -6.12 -6.33
C ALA A 68 -8.85 -4.83 -5.59
N TRP A 69 -7.71 -4.93 -4.91
CA TRP A 69 -7.18 -3.90 -4.02
C TRP A 69 -5.86 -3.41 -4.59
N VAL A 70 -5.73 -2.11 -4.84
CA VAL A 70 -4.57 -1.51 -5.52
C VAL A 70 -3.91 -0.49 -4.61
N SER A 71 -2.66 -0.73 -4.23
CA SER A 71 -1.88 0.22 -3.43
C SER A 71 -1.34 1.34 -4.30
N ILE A 72 -1.73 2.58 -3.99
CA ILE A 72 -1.33 3.79 -4.73
C ILE A 72 -0.24 4.59 -4.00
N SER A 73 -0.15 4.45 -2.68
CA SER A 73 0.88 5.12 -1.88
C SER A 73 1.24 4.31 -0.62
N VAL A 74 2.42 4.58 -0.07
CA VAL A 74 2.91 4.02 1.21
C VAL A 74 3.45 5.16 2.07
N GLY A 75 3.27 5.07 3.39
CA GLY A 75 3.69 6.10 4.32
C GLY A 75 2.66 7.22 4.45
N CYS A 76 2.95 8.22 5.28
CA CYS A 76 2.05 9.35 5.50
C CYS A 76 2.83 10.56 6.02
N ASN A 77 2.53 11.75 5.49
CA ASN A 77 3.15 13.00 5.90
C ASN A 77 2.41 13.70 7.06
N ASN A 78 1.31 13.14 7.55
CA ASN A 78 0.55 13.72 8.65
C ASN A 78 1.20 13.49 10.01
N THR A 79 1.15 14.50 10.85
CA THR A 79 1.66 14.49 12.23
C THR A 79 0.54 14.32 13.25
N CYS A 80 -0.37 13.37 13.00
CA CYS A 80 -1.45 13.07 13.94
C CYS A 80 -0.85 12.56 15.27
N THR A 81 -1.25 13.16 16.39
CA THR A 81 -0.65 12.91 17.72
C THR A 81 -0.74 11.46 18.20
N PHE A 82 -1.71 10.71 17.68
CA PHE A 82 -1.95 9.30 18.01
C PHE A 82 -1.34 8.33 16.99
N CYS A 83 -0.83 8.81 15.86
CA CYS A 83 -0.51 7.97 14.71
C CYS A 83 0.94 7.52 14.71
N ILE A 84 1.14 6.20 14.69
CA ILE A 84 2.47 5.58 14.62
C ILE A 84 3.00 5.44 13.18
N VAL A 85 2.15 5.67 12.17
CA VAL A 85 2.47 5.40 10.76
C VAL A 85 3.74 6.11 10.29
N PRO A 86 3.94 7.43 10.51
CA PRO A 86 5.15 8.11 10.04
C PRO A 86 6.44 7.49 10.59
N ALA A 87 6.40 6.94 11.80
CA ALA A 87 7.56 6.29 12.42
C ALA A 87 7.84 4.89 11.86
N LEU A 88 6.81 4.15 11.42
CA LEU A 88 6.97 2.75 10.98
C LEU A 88 7.01 2.57 9.46
N ARG A 89 6.27 3.40 8.72
CA ARG A 89 6.18 3.35 7.24
C ARG A 89 6.88 4.53 6.56
N GLY A 90 7.42 5.47 7.34
CA GLY A 90 8.13 6.63 6.82
C GLY A 90 7.22 7.71 6.21
N LYS A 91 7.88 8.65 5.52
CA LYS A 91 7.20 9.69 4.73
C LYS A 91 6.43 9.08 3.57
N GLU A 92 5.41 9.80 3.14
CA GLU A 92 4.61 9.37 2.00
C GLU A 92 5.47 9.20 0.75
N LYS A 93 5.22 8.09 0.05
CA LYS A 93 5.77 7.77 -1.26
C LYS A 93 4.62 7.34 -2.16
N ASP A 94 4.45 8.11 -3.20
CA ASP A 94 3.42 7.88 -4.21
C ASP A 94 3.96 6.97 -5.30
N ARG A 95 3.13 6.04 -5.74
CA ARG A 95 3.41 5.21 -6.89
C ARG A 95 3.08 6.00 -8.17
N ARG A 96 3.79 5.72 -9.27
CA ARG A 96 3.53 6.41 -10.54
C ARG A 96 2.11 6.10 -11.03
N THR A 97 1.41 7.13 -11.49
CA THR A 97 0.02 7.03 -11.97
C THR A 97 -0.11 6.01 -13.10
N GLY A 98 0.82 6.00 -14.06
CA GLY A 98 0.84 5.03 -15.16
C GLY A 98 0.95 3.58 -14.67
N ASP A 99 1.76 3.31 -13.65
CA ASP A 99 1.90 1.96 -13.09
C ASP A 99 0.62 1.53 -12.37
N ILE A 100 -0.09 2.46 -11.72
CA ILE A 100 -1.37 2.20 -11.05
C ILE A 100 -2.44 1.86 -12.09
N LEU A 101 -2.58 2.70 -13.13
CA LEU A 101 -3.57 2.50 -14.19
C LEU A 101 -3.32 1.21 -14.96
N ALA A 102 -2.07 0.91 -15.31
CA ALA A 102 -1.71 -0.35 -15.98
C ALA A 102 -2.04 -1.58 -15.13
N GLU A 103 -1.86 -1.53 -13.81
CA GLU A 103 -2.31 -2.61 -12.92
C GLU A 103 -3.84 -2.71 -12.94
N ILE A 104 -4.56 -1.60 -12.83
CA ILE A 104 -6.03 -1.61 -12.86
C ILE A 104 -6.57 -2.17 -14.18
N GLU A 105 -6.02 -1.76 -15.32
CA GLU A 105 -6.39 -2.28 -16.64
C GLU A 105 -6.14 -3.79 -16.76
N ALA A 106 -5.00 -4.28 -16.25
CA ALA A 106 -4.72 -5.70 -16.22
C ALA A 106 -5.73 -6.47 -15.35
N LEU A 107 -6.09 -5.92 -14.18
CA LEU A 107 -7.11 -6.49 -13.30
C LEU A 107 -8.47 -6.57 -13.98
N VAL A 108 -8.89 -5.50 -14.67
CA VAL A 108 -10.15 -5.46 -15.41
C VAL A 108 -10.15 -6.47 -16.55
N GLY A 109 -9.03 -6.62 -17.27
CA GLY A 109 -8.84 -7.66 -18.28
C GLY A 109 -8.97 -9.10 -17.76
N GLU A 110 -8.75 -9.30 -16.46
CA GLU A 110 -8.97 -10.58 -15.76
C GLU A 110 -10.41 -10.76 -15.26
N GLY A 111 -11.30 -9.79 -15.49
CA GLY A 111 -12.72 -9.84 -15.09
C GLY A 111 -13.04 -9.12 -13.78
N VAL A 112 -12.12 -8.32 -13.23
CA VAL A 112 -12.40 -7.45 -12.08
C VAL A 112 -13.25 -6.26 -12.52
N SER A 113 -14.37 -6.01 -11.84
CA SER A 113 -15.24 -4.85 -12.11
C SER A 113 -15.24 -3.82 -10.97
N GLU A 114 -14.67 -4.14 -9.81
CA GLU A 114 -14.56 -3.24 -8.66
C GLU A 114 -13.12 -3.11 -8.16
N ILE A 115 -12.62 -1.88 -8.03
CA ILE A 115 -11.28 -1.61 -7.51
C ILE A 115 -11.37 -0.80 -6.22
N THR A 116 -10.56 -1.16 -5.23
CA THR A 116 -10.34 -0.34 -4.01
C THR A 116 -8.91 0.18 -3.97
N LEU A 117 -8.76 1.50 -4.07
CA LEU A 117 -7.48 2.19 -3.94
C LEU A 117 -7.05 2.28 -2.47
N LEU A 118 -5.79 1.95 -2.19
CA LEU A 118 -5.23 1.93 -0.85
C LEU A 118 -4.07 2.90 -0.69
N GLY A 119 -4.08 3.62 0.43
CA GLY A 119 -2.98 4.41 0.97
C GLY A 119 -3.20 4.61 2.47
N GLN A 120 -2.16 5.00 3.22
CA GLN A 120 -2.37 5.35 4.65
C GLN A 120 -3.12 6.68 4.80
N ASN A 121 -2.94 7.59 3.86
CA ASN A 121 -3.78 8.76 3.62
C ASN A 121 -4.09 8.82 2.12
N VAL A 122 -5.14 8.11 1.69
CA VAL A 122 -5.33 7.82 0.26
C VAL A 122 -5.56 9.06 -0.59
N ASN A 123 -6.29 10.05 -0.06
CA ASN A 123 -6.61 11.29 -0.77
C ASN A 123 -5.51 12.37 -0.66
N ALA A 124 -4.36 12.04 -0.05
CA ALA A 124 -3.15 12.85 -0.17
C ALA A 124 -2.24 12.41 -1.33
N TYR A 125 -2.61 11.35 -2.06
CA TYR A 125 -1.87 10.89 -3.24
C TYR A 125 -1.56 12.05 -4.19
N GLY A 126 -0.28 12.22 -4.51
CA GLY A 126 0.24 13.35 -5.28
C GLY A 126 1.15 14.26 -4.45
N SER A 127 1.14 14.14 -3.13
CA SER A 127 1.93 15.02 -2.25
C SER A 127 3.44 14.79 -2.39
N ASP A 128 3.92 13.57 -2.68
CA ASP A 128 5.36 13.30 -2.89
C ASP A 128 5.85 13.85 -4.24
N ILE A 129 4.97 13.91 -5.24
CA ILE A 129 5.27 14.40 -6.59
C ILE A 129 4.89 15.87 -6.82
N GLY A 130 4.28 16.53 -5.82
CA GLY A 130 3.93 17.94 -5.85
C GLY A 130 2.67 18.30 -6.65
N ASP A 131 1.81 17.32 -6.96
CA ASP A 131 0.54 17.54 -7.66
C ASP A 131 -0.65 17.33 -6.70
N ARG A 132 -1.24 18.44 -6.24
CA ARG A 132 -2.36 18.43 -5.29
C ARG A 132 -3.67 17.87 -5.87
N GLU A 133 -3.76 17.76 -7.19
CA GLU A 133 -4.92 17.23 -7.90
C GLU A 133 -4.66 15.79 -8.40
N ALA A 134 -3.53 15.17 -8.07
CA ALA A 134 -3.21 13.85 -8.59
C ALA A 134 -4.25 12.80 -8.20
N PHE A 135 -4.80 12.88 -6.98
CA PHE A 135 -5.82 11.93 -6.53
C PHE A 135 -7.13 12.04 -7.31
N SER A 136 -7.65 13.26 -7.51
CA SER A 136 -8.88 13.48 -8.30
C SER A 136 -8.67 13.16 -9.77
N LYS A 137 -7.51 13.47 -10.35
CA LYS A 137 -7.11 13.04 -11.69
C LYS A 137 -7.06 11.52 -11.80
N LEU A 138 -6.52 10.83 -10.79
CA LEU A 138 -6.49 9.37 -10.74
C LEU A 138 -7.91 8.77 -10.69
N LEU A 139 -8.82 9.33 -9.87
CA LEU A 139 -10.22 8.89 -9.85
C LEU A 139 -10.85 9.00 -11.24
N ARG A 140 -10.77 10.18 -11.88
CA ARG A 140 -11.32 10.39 -13.22
C ARG A 140 -10.69 9.48 -14.27
N ALA A 141 -9.38 9.24 -14.18
CA ALA A 141 -8.69 8.31 -15.06
C ALA A 141 -9.18 6.87 -14.88
N CYS A 142 -9.42 6.43 -13.65
CA CYS A 142 -10.05 5.13 -13.40
C CYS A 142 -11.45 5.05 -14.02
N GLY A 143 -12.26 6.11 -13.93
CA GLY A 143 -13.60 6.16 -14.53
C GLY A 143 -13.63 6.07 -16.06
N ALA A 144 -12.49 6.28 -16.73
CA ALA A 144 -12.34 6.10 -18.17
C ALA A 144 -11.99 4.67 -18.59
N ILE A 145 -11.72 3.77 -17.64
CA ILE A 145 -11.35 2.38 -17.92
C ILE A 145 -12.61 1.58 -18.26
N GLU A 146 -12.71 1.10 -19.49
CA GLU A 146 -13.82 0.27 -19.94
C GLU A 146 -13.89 -1.04 -19.14
N GLY A 147 -15.06 -1.37 -18.62
CA GLY A 147 -15.30 -2.56 -17.79
C GLY A 147 -15.09 -2.35 -16.29
N LEU A 148 -14.52 -1.22 -15.86
CA LEU A 148 -14.46 -0.85 -14.45
C LEU A 148 -15.79 -0.19 -14.03
N GLU A 149 -16.58 -0.90 -13.23
CA GLU A 149 -17.92 -0.46 -12.83
C GLU A 149 -17.93 0.35 -11.54
N ARG A 150 -16.89 0.23 -10.70
CA ARG A 150 -16.80 0.96 -9.43
C ARG A 150 -15.37 1.19 -8.97
N VAL A 151 -15.10 2.43 -8.55
CA VAL A 151 -13.89 2.80 -7.82
C VAL A 151 -14.22 3.11 -6.36
N ARG A 152 -13.51 2.45 -5.44
CA ARG A 152 -13.52 2.74 -4.01
C ARG A 152 -12.15 3.21 -3.56
N PHE A 153 -12.12 3.82 -2.38
CA PHE A 153 -10.88 4.10 -1.67
C PHE A 153 -11.14 4.07 -0.17
N THR A 154 -10.09 3.81 0.62
CA THR A 154 -10.19 3.73 2.08
C THR A 154 -9.11 4.56 2.75
N SER A 155 -9.34 4.94 4.01
CA SER A 155 -8.44 5.80 4.79
C SER A 155 -8.25 7.21 4.22
N PRO A 156 -9.32 7.92 3.82
CA PRO A 156 -9.18 9.33 3.46
C PRO A 156 -9.06 10.20 4.71
N HIS A 157 -8.28 11.27 4.63
CA HIS A 157 -8.15 12.26 5.69
C HIS A 157 -9.03 13.49 5.38
N PRO A 158 -9.85 13.98 6.34
CA PRO A 158 -10.77 15.11 6.11
C PRO A 158 -10.11 16.39 5.60
N ARG A 159 -8.87 16.66 6.01
CA ARG A 159 -8.12 17.84 5.55
C ARG A 159 -7.83 17.82 4.04
N ASP A 160 -7.70 16.62 3.46
CA ASP A 160 -7.29 16.43 2.07
C ASP A 160 -8.52 16.16 1.18
N PHE A 161 -9.73 16.34 1.69
CA PHE A 161 -10.97 16.38 0.91
C PHE A 161 -11.16 17.78 0.33
N THR A 162 -10.63 17.98 -0.87
CA THR A 162 -10.82 19.23 -1.63
C THR A 162 -12.13 19.18 -2.44
N ASP A 163 -12.61 20.34 -2.87
CA ASP A 163 -13.77 20.43 -3.77
C ASP A 163 -13.57 19.63 -5.06
N ASP A 164 -12.33 19.56 -5.57
CA ASP A 164 -12.03 18.79 -6.78
C ASP A 164 -12.07 17.27 -6.54
N VAL A 165 -11.69 16.78 -5.36
CA VAL A 165 -11.89 15.37 -4.99
C VAL A 165 -13.38 15.05 -4.90
N ILE A 166 -14.18 15.94 -4.30
CA ILE A 166 -15.63 15.77 -4.19
C ILE A 166 -16.28 15.75 -5.58
N ALA A 167 -15.87 16.67 -6.47
CA ALA A 167 -16.34 16.70 -7.85
C ALA A 167 -15.97 15.41 -8.60
N ALA A 168 -14.71 14.96 -8.50
CA ALA A 168 -14.27 13.72 -9.10
C ALA A 168 -15.09 12.51 -8.63
N MET A 169 -15.40 12.41 -7.34
CA MET A 169 -16.26 11.35 -6.81
C MET A 169 -17.70 11.39 -7.34
N ALA A 170 -18.23 12.58 -7.61
CA ALA A 170 -19.58 12.73 -8.15
C ALA A 170 -19.64 12.41 -9.65
N GLU A 171 -18.54 12.65 -10.37
CA GLU A 171 -18.41 12.48 -11.82
C GLU A 171 -17.93 11.08 -12.24
N THR A 172 -17.33 10.33 -11.31
CA THR A 172 -16.64 9.04 -11.58
C THR A 172 -17.42 7.86 -10.99
N PRO A 173 -17.56 6.72 -11.71
CA PRO A 173 -18.19 5.48 -11.22
C PRO A 173 -17.57 4.86 -9.95
#